data_AF-Q6AL68-F1
#
_entry.id   AF-Q6AL68-F1
#
_cell.length_a   1.000
_cell.length_b   1.000
_cell.length_c   1.000
_cell.angle_alpha   90.00
_cell.angle_beta   90.00
_cell.angle_gamma   90.00
#
_symmetry.space_group_name_H-M   'P 1'
#
loop_
_entity.id
_entity.type
_entity.pdbx_description
1 polymer ?
#
loop_
_entity_poly.entity_id
_entity_poly.type
_entity_poly.pdbx_seq_one_letter_code
_entity_poly.pdbx_strand_id
1 'polypeptide(L)'
;MGYTAICAGSFDLAGHYAESIALPQNSQMPFISLNIVGDGEKTFFTPYTTVKAGNLNIGITALSKKTKGKDRLLVDSWRAVLKKQLPLMKKKFDFIILLSELSTRRTWK
;
A
#
# COMPACT_ATOMS: atom_id res chain seq x y z
N MET A 1 -13.43 13.45 7.85
CA MET A 1 -12.93 13.72 6.49
C MET A 1 -13.12 12.45 5.66
N GLY A 2 -13.92 12.49 4.58
CA GLY A 2 -14.33 11.31 3.81
C GLY A 2 -13.27 10.81 2.81
N TYR A 3 -12.13 10.32 3.30
CA TYR A 3 -11.10 9.74 2.47
C TYR A 3 -11.53 8.40 1.87
N THR A 4 -11.17 8.13 0.62
CA THR A 4 -11.44 6.85 -0.06
C THR A 4 -10.32 5.83 0.14
N ALA A 5 -9.07 6.30 0.23
CA ALA A 5 -7.89 5.47 0.43
C ALA A 5 -6.74 6.31 1.00
N ILE A 6 -5.90 5.72 1.84
CA ILE A 6 -4.68 6.31 2.36
C ILE A 6 -3.53 5.32 2.16
N CYS A 7 -2.42 5.79 1.61
CA CYS A 7 -1.20 4.98 1.52
C CYS A 7 -0.59 4.86 2.91
N ALA A 8 -0.48 3.64 3.45
CA ALA A 8 0.32 3.42 4.65
C ALA A 8 1.81 3.66 4.32
N GLY A 9 2.41 4.67 4.91
CA GLY A 9 3.78 5.11 4.65
C GLY A 9 4.76 4.77 5.77
N SER A 10 6.02 5.14 5.58
CA SER A 10 7.11 4.90 6.54
C SER A 10 6.87 5.50 7.92
N PHE A 11 6.20 6.65 8.01
CA PHE A 11 5.87 7.29 9.27
C PHE A 11 4.72 6.59 10.01
N ASP A 12 3.76 6.03 9.28
CA ASP A 12 2.67 5.25 9.86
C ASP A 12 3.18 3.93 10.48
N LEU A 13 4.34 3.46 10.04
CA LEU A 13 5.02 2.26 10.52
C LEU A 13 6.16 2.57 11.53
N ALA A 14 6.27 3.80 12.00
CA ALA A 14 7.36 4.20 12.90
C ALA A 14 7.14 3.73 14.35
N GLY A 15 5.92 3.31 14.69
CA GLY A 15 5.55 2.76 15.99
C GLY A 15 6.01 1.31 16.20
N HIS A 16 5.65 0.72 17.33
CA HIS A 16 5.95 -0.69 17.60
C HIS A 16 5.14 -1.61 16.66
N TYR A 17 5.63 -2.83 16.44
CA TYR A 17 4.96 -3.82 15.57
C TYR A 17 3.46 -3.96 15.86
N ALA A 18 3.07 -4.09 17.12
CA ALA A 18 1.67 -4.27 17.53
C ALA A 18 0.79 -3.07 17.14
N GLU A 19 1.31 -1.84 17.26
CA GLU A 19 0.61 -0.61 16.89
C GLU A 19 0.45 -0.52 15.37
N SER A 20 1.51 -0.84 14.63
CA SER A 20 1.54 -0.76 13.18
C SER A 20 0.59 -1.76 12.50
N ILE A 21 0.47 -2.99 13.03
CA ILE A 21 -0.48 -3.98 12.49
C ILE A 21 -1.92 -3.71 12.91
N ALA A 22 -2.12 -3.02 14.03
CA ALA A 22 -3.44 -2.64 14.52
C ALA A 22 -3.95 -1.35 13.87
N LEU A 23 -3.09 -0.54 13.26
CA LEU A 23 -3.44 0.71 12.58
C LEU A 23 -4.66 0.58 11.63
N PRO A 24 -4.73 -0.37 10.68
CA PRO A 24 -5.89 -0.51 9.80
C PRO A 24 -7.17 -0.95 10.52
N GLN A 25 -7.07 -1.54 11.72
CA GLN A 25 -8.21 -2.00 12.51
C GLN A 25 -8.71 -0.93 13.49
N ASN A 26 -7.77 -0.18 14.09
CA ASN A 26 -8.04 0.81 15.12
C ASN A 26 -8.36 2.19 14.52
N SER A 27 -7.89 2.47 13.31
CA SER A 27 -8.26 3.69 12.60
C SER A 27 -9.51 3.46 11.75
N GLN A 28 -10.47 4.38 11.79
CA GLN A 28 -11.58 4.42 10.82
C GLN A 28 -11.11 4.89 9.43
N MET A 29 -9.79 4.92 9.20
CA MET A 29 -9.19 5.43 7.98
C MET A 29 -8.89 4.28 7.01
N PRO A 30 -9.12 4.47 5.70
CA PRO A 30 -8.97 3.39 4.72
C PRO A 30 -7.49 3.20 4.31
N PHE A 31 -6.65 2.76 5.23
CA PHE A 31 -5.25 2.46 4.94
C PHE A 31 -5.11 1.26 4.02
N ILE A 32 -4.31 1.43 2.97
CA ILE A 32 -3.99 0.40 1.97
C ILE A 32 -2.48 0.33 1.73
N SER A 33 -2.00 -0.86 1.38
CA SER A 33 -0.63 -1.10 0.92
C SER A 33 -0.51 -2.46 0.25
N LEU A 34 0.26 -2.54 -0.84
CA LEU A 34 0.59 -3.79 -1.52
C LEU A 34 1.83 -4.48 -0.98
N ASN A 35 2.74 -3.73 -0.36
CA ASN A 35 4.10 -4.19 -0.10
C ASN A 35 4.51 -4.07 1.37
N ILE A 36 3.57 -3.88 2.29
CA ILE A 36 3.82 -4.05 3.73
C ILE A 36 3.38 -5.45 4.14
N VAL A 37 4.31 -6.22 4.69
CA VAL A 37 4.09 -7.57 5.20
C VAL A 37 4.69 -7.72 6.59
N GLY A 38 4.13 -8.61 7.39
CA GLY A 38 4.64 -8.97 8.71
C GLY A 38 5.50 -10.21 8.70
N ASP A 39 5.73 -10.71 9.92
CA ASP A 39 6.35 -12.01 10.16
C ASP A 39 5.63 -13.10 9.37
N GLY A 40 6.38 -13.94 8.67
CA GLY A 40 5.84 -15.00 7.81
C GLY A 40 5.05 -14.51 6.59
N GLU A 41 5.38 -13.33 6.04
CA GLU A 41 4.73 -12.74 4.84
C GLU A 41 3.24 -12.43 5.01
N LYS A 42 2.75 -12.34 6.26
CA LYS A 42 1.35 -12.01 6.54
C LYS A 42 1.02 -10.58 6.12
N THR A 43 -0.05 -10.39 5.36
CA THR A 43 -0.56 -9.06 4.99
C THR A 43 -1.54 -8.54 6.06
N PHE A 44 -1.45 -7.25 6.39
CA PHE A 44 -2.35 -6.58 7.35
C PHE A 44 -3.15 -5.45 6.74
N PHE A 45 -2.61 -4.80 5.71
CA PHE A 45 -3.29 -3.77 4.96
C PHE A 45 -4.05 -4.39 3.80
N THR A 46 -5.18 -3.78 3.45
CA THR A 46 -5.88 -4.18 2.23
C THR A 46 -5.04 -3.76 1.01
N PRO A 47 -4.84 -4.62 0.01
CA PRO A 47 -3.94 -4.33 -1.11
C PRO A 47 -4.44 -3.21 -2.03
N TYR A 48 -5.76 -3.06 -2.13
CA TYR A 48 -6.41 -2.04 -2.95
C TYR A 48 -7.86 -1.83 -2.51
N THR A 49 -8.43 -0.68 -2.84
CA THR A 49 -9.88 -0.45 -2.81
C THR A 49 -10.43 -0.26 -4.22
N THR A 50 -11.73 -0.44 -4.39
CA THR A 50 -12.41 -0.27 -5.68
C THR A 50 -13.40 0.88 -5.59
N VAL A 51 -13.33 1.79 -6.57
CA VAL A 51 -14.28 2.89 -6.73
C VAL A 51 -14.97 2.72 -8.07
N LYS A 52 -16.30 2.80 -8.09
CA LYS A 52 -17.07 2.84 -9.34
C LYS A 52 -17.35 4.29 -9.72
N ALA A 53 -17.04 4.64 -10.97
CA ALA A 53 -17.34 5.94 -11.56
C ALA A 53 -18.09 5.72 -12.88
N GLY A 54 -19.41 5.77 -12.83
CA GLY A 54 -20.26 5.29 -13.94
C GLY A 54 -20.02 3.80 -14.19
N ASN A 55 -19.64 3.47 -15.43
CA ASN A 55 -19.34 2.09 -15.84
C ASN A 55 -17.88 1.68 -15.61
N LEU A 56 -17.04 2.57 -15.08
CA LEU A 56 -15.62 2.31 -14.86
C LEU A 56 -15.39 1.76 -13.45
N ASN A 57 -14.65 0.66 -13.37
CA ASN A 57 -14.09 0.11 -12.14
C ASN A 57 -12.68 0.64 -11.95
N ILE A 58 -12.49 1.54 -10.99
CA ILE A 58 -11.21 2.15 -10.66
C ILE A 58 -10.61 1.40 -9.47
N GLY A 59 -9.44 0.79 -9.66
CA GLY A 59 -8.66 0.20 -8.58
C GLY A 59 -7.70 1.23 -7.99
N ILE A 60 -7.79 1.50 -6.69
CA ILE A 60 -6.83 2.36 -5.98
C ILE A 60 -5.94 1.47 -5.13
N THR A 61 -4.63 1.54 -5.35
CA THR A 61 -3.64 0.73 -4.64
C THR A 61 -2.49 1.60 -4.12
N ALA A 62 -1.62 1.05 -3.29
CA ALA A 62 -0.57 1.82 -2.63
C ALA A 62 0.76 1.07 -2.53
N LEU A 63 1.87 1.82 -2.63
CA LEU A 63 3.23 1.33 -2.44
C LEU A 63 4.00 2.22 -1.47
N SER A 64 4.53 1.58 -0.44
CA SER A 64 5.31 2.19 0.62
C SER A 64 6.79 2.10 0.31
N LYS A 65 7.58 3.10 0.71
CA LYS A 65 9.03 3.06 0.52
C LYS A 65 9.63 1.99 1.42
N LYS A 66 10.65 1.28 0.93
CA LYS A 66 11.43 0.37 1.78
C LYS A 66 12.05 1.13 2.95
N THR A 67 11.64 0.78 4.16
CA THR A 67 12.26 1.25 5.41
C THR A 67 13.23 0.20 5.92
N LYS A 68 14.21 0.61 6.72
CA LYS A 68 14.93 -0.34 7.58
C LYS A 68 13.92 -0.73 8.65
N GLY A 69 13.31 -1.91 8.54
CA GLY A 69 12.29 -2.37 9.48
C GLY A 69 12.80 -2.23 10.91
N LYS A 70 12.02 -1.54 11.75
CA LYS A 70 12.06 -1.81 13.18
C LYS A 70 11.16 -3.03 13.40
N ASP A 71 11.63 -3.99 14.17
CA ASP A 71 10.90 -5.22 14.47
C ASP A 71 10.59 -6.11 13.24
N ARG A 72 9.49 -6.86 13.30
CA ARG A 72 9.08 -7.93 12.36
C ARG A 72 8.28 -7.42 11.15
N LEU A 73 8.26 -6.10 10.91
CA LEU A 73 7.61 -5.50 9.76
C LEU A 73 8.59 -5.37 8.61
N LEU A 74 8.19 -5.91 7.47
CA LEU A 74 8.96 -5.91 6.24
C LEU A 74 8.22 -5.09 5.18
N VAL A 75 8.96 -4.22 4.51
CA VAL A 75 8.47 -3.54 3.30
C VAL A 75 9.13 -4.19 2.10
N ASP A 76 8.33 -4.97 1.37
CA ASP A 76 8.74 -5.72 0.20
C ASP A 76 9.15 -4.81 -0.96
N SER A 77 9.92 -5.40 -1.88
CA SER A 77 10.34 -4.72 -3.11
C SER A 77 9.12 -4.28 -3.92
N TRP A 78 8.87 -2.98 -3.94
CA TRP A 78 7.77 -2.38 -4.69
C TRP A 78 7.78 -2.79 -6.17
N ARG A 79 8.96 -2.97 -6.78
CA ARG A 79 9.10 -3.43 -8.18
C ARG A 79 8.60 -4.85 -8.36
N ALA A 80 8.98 -5.75 -7.45
CA ALA A 80 8.59 -7.16 -7.52
C ALA A 80 7.08 -7.31 -7.30
N VAL A 81 6.55 -6.63 -6.27
CA VAL A 81 5.12 -6.64 -5.95
C VAL A 81 4.30 -6.07 -7.09
N LEU A 82 4.68 -4.90 -7.65
CA LEU A 82 3.96 -4.31 -8.77
C LEU A 82 3.99 -5.20 -10.02
N LYS A 83 5.15 -5.81 -10.34
CA LYS A 83 5.26 -6.74 -11.46
C LYS A 83 4.33 -7.95 -11.32
N LYS A 84 4.14 -8.44 -10.09
CA LYS A 84 3.24 -9.56 -9.77
C LYS A 84 1.76 -9.14 -9.80
N GLN A 85 1.42 -7.99 -9.23
CA GLN A 85 0.03 -7.59 -8.98
C GLN A 85 -0.61 -6.83 -10.16
N LEU A 86 0.17 -6.04 -10.89
CA LEU A 86 -0.35 -5.21 -11.98
C LEU A 86 -1.09 -6.01 -13.07
N PRO A 87 -0.62 -7.19 -13.52
CA PRO A 87 -1.36 -8.01 -14.49
C PRO A 87 -2.72 -8.48 -13.96
N LEU A 88 -2.82 -8.78 -12.67
CA LEU A 88 -4.07 -9.22 -12.04
C LEU A 88 -5.05 -8.05 -11.93
N MET A 89 -4.54 -6.88 -11.53
CA MET A 89 -5.34 -5.65 -11.43
C MET A 89 -5.87 -5.19 -12.80
N LYS A 90 -5.06 -5.30 -13.87
CA LYS A 90 -5.47 -4.95 -15.24
C LYS A 90 -6.63 -5.80 -15.77
N LYS A 91 -6.82 -7.02 -15.25
CA LYS A 91 -7.98 -7.87 -15.61
C LYS A 91 -9.27 -7.45 -14.90
N LYS A 92 -9.15 -6.68 -13.82
CA LYS A 92 -10.25 -6.35 -12.90
C LYS A 92 -10.70 -4.90 -13.00
N PHE A 93 -9.79 -4.00 -13.34
CA PHE A 93 -10.01 -2.56 -13.28
C PHE A 93 -9.76 -1.91 -14.64
N ASP A 94 -10.63 -0.98 -15.01
CA ASP A 94 -10.51 -0.17 -16.21
C ASP A 94 -9.44 0.92 -16.03
N PHE A 95 -9.27 1.39 -14.79
CA PHE A 95 -8.25 2.36 -14.42
C PHE A 95 -7.60 1.98 -13.09
N ILE A 96 -6.30 2.19 -12.96
CA ILE A 96 -5.55 1.90 -11.74
C ILE A 96 -4.86 3.17 -11.26
N ILE A 97 -5.19 3.59 -10.04
CA ILE A 97 -4.54 4.68 -9.33
C ILE A 97 -3.53 4.08 -8.36
N LEU A 98 -2.27 4.52 -8.46
CA LEU A 98 -1.21 4.14 -7.54
C LEU A 98 -0.89 5.31 -6.61
N LEU A 99 -1.20 5.15 -5.32
CA LEU A 99 -0.71 6.02 -4.25
C LEU A 99 0.72 5.58 -3.91
N SER A 100 1.64 6.54 -3.78
CA SER A 100 3.06 6.20 -3.65
C SER A 100 3.77 7.14 -2.70
N GLU A 101 4.50 6.54 -1.75
CA GLU A 101 5.49 7.22 -0.90
C GLU A 101 6.90 7.22 -1.54
N LEU A 102 7.04 6.63 -2.73
CA LEU A 102 8.32 6.56 -3.43
C LEU A 102 8.75 7.97 -3.88
N SER A 103 9.98 8.37 -3.56
CA SER A 103 10.52 9.66 -3.99
C SER A 103 10.84 9.67 -5.49
N THR A 104 10.52 10.76 -6.17
CA THR A 104 10.83 10.99 -7.59
C THR A 104 12.23 11.53 -7.86
N ARG A 105 13.15 11.56 -6.87
CA ARG A 105 14.50 12.13 -7.06
C ARG A 105 15.27 11.39 -8.16
N ARG A 106 15.23 11.94 -9.37
CA ARG A 106 16.22 11.72 -10.42
C ARG A 106 17.53 12.32 -9.92
N THR A 107 18.45 11.48 -9.47
CA THR A 107 19.86 11.86 -9.49
C THR A 107 20.27 11.88 -10.96
N TRP A 108 20.31 13.05 -11.57
CA TRP A 108 21.12 13.25 -12.77
C TRP A 108 22.56 13.02 -12.34
N LYS A 109 23.17 11.96 -12.85
CA LYS A 109 24.62 11.77 -12.85
C LYS A 109 25.13 12.20 -14.20
#